data_AF-A0A5K0VVI1-F1
#
_entry.id   AF-A0A5K0VVI1-F1
#
_cell.length_a   1.000
_cell.length_b   1.000
_cell.length_c   1.000
_cell.angle_alpha   90.00
_cell.angle_beta   90.00
_cell.angle_gamma   90.00
#
_symmetry.space_group_name_H-M   'P 1'
#
loop_
_entity.id
_entity.type
_entity.pdbx_description
1 polymer ?
#
loop_
_entity_poly.entity_id
_entity_poly.type
_entity_poly.pdbx_seq_one_letter_code
_entity_poly.pdbx_strand_id
1 'polypeptide(L)'
;RFGAWPVAMLMKSKNEAVLEGPVCRGKQVIGWHTSLRSKNIRRFHVDMSGFAFNSTILWDPKRWKRPTVEPIRQLDAAKEGLK
;
A
#
# COMPACT_ATOMS: atom_id res chain seq x y z
N ARG A 1 -10.94 0.98 -5.02
CA ARG A 1 -11.23 0.25 -3.76
C ARG A 1 -9.95 -0.43 -3.32
N PHE A 2 -9.69 -0.52 -2.02
CA PHE A 2 -8.50 -1.19 -1.48
C PHE A 2 -8.96 -2.31 -0.53
N GLY A 3 -8.15 -3.36 -0.43
CA GLY A 3 -8.27 -4.41 0.57
C GLY A 3 -7.08 -4.33 1.52
N ALA A 4 -7.29 -4.76 2.75
CA ALA A 4 -6.24 -4.90 3.75
C ALA A 4 -6.46 -6.22 4.49
N TRP A 5 -5.38 -6.84 4.95
CA TRP A 5 -5.39 -8.12 5.65
C TRP A 5 -4.35 -8.13 6.76
N PRO A 6 -4.49 -9.02 7.75
CA PRO A 6 -3.50 -9.17 8.80
C PRO A 6 -2.20 -9.77 8.26
N VAL A 7 -1.07 -9.31 8.78
CA VAL A 7 0.29 -9.75 8.46
C VAL A 7 0.98 -10.17 9.75
N ALA A 8 1.57 -11.37 9.73
CA ALA A 8 2.37 -11.87 10.84
C ALA A 8 3.79 -11.29 10.78
N MET A 9 4.24 -10.71 11.89
CA MET A 9 5.55 -10.09 12.04
C MET A 9 6.32 -10.81 13.14
N LEU A 10 7.55 -11.22 12.84
CA LEU A 10 8.43 -11.81 13.85
C LEU A 10 9.17 -10.73 14.64
N MET A 11 8.91 -10.65 15.94
CA MET A 11 9.58 -9.70 16.83
C MET A 11 10.94 -10.25 17.26
N LYS A 12 12.01 -9.86 16.55
CA LYS A 12 13.40 -10.31 16.81
C LYS A 12 13.86 -10.22 18.27
N SER A 13 13.35 -9.26 19.05
CA SER A 13 13.73 -9.08 20.45
C SER A 13 13.07 -10.06 21.43
N LYS A 14 11.93 -10.64 21.07
CA LYS A 14 11.15 -11.54 21.96
C LYS A 14 10.96 -12.94 21.39
N ASN A 15 11.48 -13.19 20.18
CA ASN A 15 11.25 -14.40 19.41
C ASN A 15 9.75 -14.77 19.31
N GLU A 16 8.89 -13.75 19.28
CA GLU A 16 7.44 -13.86 19.33
C GLU A 16 6.86 -13.42 17.98
N ALA A 17 5.88 -14.16 17.47
CA ALA A 17 5.12 -13.76 16.29
C ALA A 17 3.94 -12.89 16.74
N VAL A 18 3.88 -11.66 16.23
CA VAL A 18 2.78 -10.73 16.48
C VAL A 18 2.00 -10.54 15.19
N LEU A 19 0.67 -10.56 15.27
CA LEU A 19 -0.20 -10.31 14.14
C LEU A 19 -0.61 -8.84 14.12
N GLU A 20 -0.23 -8.10 13.07
CA GLU A 20 -0.68 -6.73 12.85
C GLU A 20 -1.73 -6.70 11.73
N GLY A 21 -2.79 -5.91 11.86
CA GLY A 21 -3.84 -5.93 10.83
C GLY A 21 -5.09 -5.10 11.13
N PRO A 22 -6.03 -5.04 10.15
CA PRO A 22 -7.26 -4.29 10.30
C PRO A 22 -8.23 -4.98 11.26
N VAL A 23 -8.92 -4.20 12.08
CA VAL A 23 -10.07 -4.65 12.87
C VAL A 23 -11.33 -4.26 12.11
N CYS A 24 -12.15 -5.25 11.75
CA CYS A 24 -13.34 -5.05 10.92
C CYS A 24 -14.63 -5.22 11.73
N ARG A 25 -15.62 -4.36 11.45
CA ARG A 25 -17.02 -4.58 11.81
C ARG A 25 -17.81 -4.75 10.52
N GLY A 26 -18.16 -6.00 10.20
CA GLY A 26 -18.72 -6.33 8.89
C GLY A 26 -17.73 -6.03 7.76
N LYS A 27 -18.14 -5.20 6.79
CA LYS A 27 -17.31 -4.81 5.62
C LYS A 27 -16.50 -3.53 5.85
N GLN A 28 -16.55 -2.93 7.04
CA GLN A 28 -15.87 -1.68 7.36
C GLN A 28 -14.72 -1.91 8.33
N VAL A 29 -13.57 -1.29 8.05
CA VAL A 29 -12.43 -1.24 8.97
C VAL A 29 -12.71 -0.18 10.03
N ILE A 30 -12.72 -0.58 11.30
CA ILE A 30 -13.00 0.27 12.46
C ILE A 30 -11.74 0.63 13.27
N GLY A 31 -10.61 -0.04 12.99
CA GLY A 31 -9.36 0.20 13.70
C GLY A 31 -8.24 -0.70 13.21
N TRP A 32 -7.11 -0.68 13.94
CA TRP A 32 -5.91 -1.45 13.62
C TRP A 32 -5.37 -2.11 14.89
N HIS A 33 -5.05 -3.39 14.80
CA HIS A 33 -4.25 -4.07 15.81
C HIS A 33 -2.78 -3.89 15.45
N THR A 34 -2.02 -3.23 16.32
CA THR A 34 -0.60 -2.92 16.12
C THR A 34 0.24 -3.33 17.31
N SER A 35 1.48 -3.73 17.07
CA SER A 35 2.45 -4.00 18.13
C SER A 35 2.90 -2.70 18.81
N LEU A 36 3.36 -2.80 20.06
CA LEU A 36 3.80 -1.62 20.84
C LEU A 36 4.93 -0.81 20.18
N ARG A 37 5.72 -1.41 19.27
CA ARG A 37 6.81 -0.70 18.56
C ARG A 37 6.31 0.16 17.40
N SER A 38 5.12 -0.12 16.86
CA SER A 38 4.50 0.65 15.78
C SER A 38 3.55 1.76 16.29
N LYS A 39 3.61 2.08 17.59
CA LYS A 39 2.90 3.20 18.25
C LYS A 39 3.28 4.60 17.76
N ASN A 40 4.30 4.72 16.91
CA ASN A 40 4.52 5.97 16.18
C ASN A 40 3.27 6.27 15.36
N ILE A 41 2.65 7.42 15.58
CA ILE A 41 1.38 7.82 14.94
C ILE A 41 1.60 7.84 13.42
N ARG A 42 1.18 6.77 12.74
CA ARG A 42 1.18 6.67 11.28
C ARG A 42 -0.26 6.78 10.81
N ARG A 43 -0.46 7.47 9.68
CA ARG A 43 -1.78 7.60 9.05
C ARG A 43 -2.37 6.25 8.67
N PHE A 44 -1.50 5.26 8.37
CA PHE A 44 -1.86 3.87 8.11
C PHE A 44 -0.95 2.95 8.90
N HIS A 45 -1.55 1.99 9.59
CA HIS A 45 -0.89 1.03 10.46
C HIS A 45 -0.68 -0.32 9.76
N VAL A 46 -0.28 -0.29 8.49
CA VAL A 46 -0.13 -1.46 7.62
C VAL A 46 1.24 -1.42 6.95
N ASP A 47 1.91 -2.56 6.91
CA ASP A 47 3.12 -2.74 6.09
C ASP A 47 2.77 -2.78 4.59
N MET A 48 3.75 -2.59 3.70
CA MET A 48 3.58 -2.70 2.25
C MET A 48 2.97 -4.03 1.81
N SER A 49 3.18 -5.11 2.58
CA SER A 49 2.62 -6.44 2.31
C SER A 49 1.18 -6.65 2.81
N GLY A 50 0.61 -5.72 3.57
CA GLY A 50 -0.69 -5.90 4.23
C GLY A 50 -1.88 -5.26 3.51
N PHE A 51 -1.67 -4.72 2.30
CA PHE A 51 -2.74 -4.12 1.52
C PHE A 51 -2.55 -4.32 0.01
N ALA A 52 -3.66 -4.25 -0.72
CA ALA A 52 -3.66 -4.10 -2.17
C ALA A 52 -4.85 -3.27 -2.63
N PHE A 53 -4.78 -2.80 -3.87
CA PHE A 53 -5.83 -2.00 -4.48
C PHE A 53 -6.00 -2.36 -5.94
N ASN A 54 -7.16 -2.05 -6.50
CA ASN A 54 -7.36 -2.15 -7.95
C ASN A 54 -6.43 -1.16 -8.66
N SER A 55 -5.57 -1.66 -9.54
CA SER A 55 -4.54 -0.90 -10.24
C SER A 55 -5.09 0.31 -11.01
N THR A 56 -6.36 0.29 -11.42
CA THR A 56 -7.02 1.45 -12.06
C THR A 56 -7.00 2.70 -11.18
N ILE A 57 -6.91 2.55 -9.85
CA ILE A 57 -6.81 3.69 -8.93
C ILE A 57 -5.57 4.53 -9.17
N LEU A 58 -4.49 3.98 -9.72
CA LEU A 58 -3.25 4.72 -9.99
C LEU A 58 -3.41 5.68 -11.17
N TRP A 59 -4.33 5.36 -12.08
CA TRP A 59 -4.48 6.04 -13.36
C TRP A 59 -5.81 6.81 -13.46
N ASP A 60 -6.66 6.77 -12.43
CA ASP A 60 -7.97 7.41 -12.42
C ASP A 60 -7.85 8.95 -12.55
N PRO A 61 -8.18 9.52 -13.72
CA PRO A 61 -7.96 10.95 -13.98
C PRO A 61 -8.83 11.83 -13.10
N LYS A 62 -10.02 11.35 -12.68
CA LYS A 62 -10.94 12.09 -11.81
C LYS A 62 -10.38 12.24 -10.39
N ARG A 63 -9.69 11.21 -9.89
CA ARG A 63 -9.05 11.21 -8.56
C ARG A 63 -7.78 12.04 -8.52
N TRP A 64 -6.98 12.00 -9.58
CA TRP A 64 -5.67 12.67 -9.61
C TRP A 64 -5.66 14.03 -10.28
N LYS A 65 -6.83 14.56 -10.68
CA LYS A 65 -6.98 15.83 -11.42
C LYS A 65 -6.05 15.89 -12.64
N ARG A 66 -5.97 14.79 -13.40
CA ARG A 66 -5.09 14.69 -14.58
C ARG A 66 -5.85 14.99 -15.87
N PRO A 67 -5.44 15.99 -16.66
CA PRO A 67 -6.11 16.31 -17.93
C PRO A 67 -5.83 15.33 -19.06
N THR A 68 -4.68 14.66 -19.06
CA THR A 68 -4.18 13.89 -20.20
C THR A 68 -3.99 12.40 -19.88
N VAL A 69 -4.34 11.56 -20.86
CA VAL A 69 -4.15 10.09 -20.84
C VAL A 69 -2.71 9.71 -21.23
N GLU A 70 -1.89 10.70 -21.55
CA GLU A 70 -0.52 10.49 -22.02
C GLU A 70 0.35 9.77 -20.97
N PRO A 71 1.20 8.82 -21.38
CA PRO A 71 2.12 8.14 -20.48
C PRO A 71 3.05 9.14 -19.79
N ILE A 72 3.10 9.10 -18.44
CA ILE A 72 4.00 9.95 -17.64
C ILE A 72 5.47 9.65 -17.94
N ARG A 73 5.75 8.39 -18.25
CA ARG A 73 7.05 7.96 -18.78
C ARG A 73 6.88 7.80 -20.27
N GLN A 74 7.40 8.75 -21.03
CA GLN A 74 7.79 8.45 -22.39
C GLN A 74 8.89 7.41 -22.27
N LEU A 75 8.77 6.29 -22.99
CA LEU A 75 9.88 5.37 -23.18
C LEU A 75 11.03 6.26 -23.63
N ASP A 76 12.12 6.33 -22.88
CA ASP A 76 13.36 6.91 -23.39
C ASP A 76 13.59 6.16 -24.68
N ALA A 77 13.29 6.82 -25.80
CA ALA A 77 13.52 6.25 -27.11
C ALA A 77 15.01 6.02 -27.09
N ALA A 78 15.40 4.77 -26.86
CA ALA A 78 16.73 4.30 -27.08
C ALA A 78 16.94 4.52 -28.58
N LYS A 79 17.36 5.74 -28.91
CA LYS A 79 18.19 6.00 -30.07
C LYS A 79 19.50 5.30 -29.76
N GLU A 80 19.46 3.96 -29.74
CA GLU A 80 20.63 3.19 -30.07
C GLU A 80 21.03 3.69 -31.44
N GLY A 81 22.15 4.40 -31.46
CA GLY A 81 22.67 4.99 -32.67
C GLY A 81 22.85 3.89 -33.70
N LEU A 82 22.09 3.98 -34.78
CA LEU A 82 22.50 3.39 -36.05
C LEU A 82 23.83 4.07 -36.43
N LYS A 83 24.94 3.42 -36.11
CA LYS A 83 26.27 3.63 -36.69
C LYS A 83 26.93 2.28 -36.87
#